data_AF-D5EKL9-F1
#
_entry.id   AF-D5EKL9-F1
#
_cell.length_a   1.000
_cell.length_b   1.000
_cell.length_c   1.000
_cell.angle_alpha   90.00
_cell.angle_beta   90.00
_cell.angle_gamma   90.00
#
_symmetry.space_group_name_H-M   'P 1'
#
loop_
_entity.id
_entity.type
_entity.pdbx_description
1 polymer ?
#
loop_
_entity_poly.entity_id
_entity_poly.type
_entity_poly.pdbx_seq_one_letter_code
_entity_poly.pdbx_strand_id
1 'polypeptide(L)'
;MDSEKWIPNTAQEALIDELRAAGQEHLFADWDEPGVNDAAKVAFVSSLERANASYPGGLTAYIQNARVLLAEAKEGTNPFEGFIPEQPDKVDLTEFDDEYDRYESIGAGHFDKTAFVMVAGGLGERLGYSGIKIDIPVEVTETTPYIEHYAANLLAMEARMETPRPVPLIIMVSEDTDAKTRESLESNNYYGLRREQVHILKQELVPAISDNEGRLALKDTYQLILKPHGHGDIHMLLFTSGVAAKMLEQGIEHFAFIQDTNGQAFNALPAAIGASVEKDFDFNSIAVNRVPGEAVGGLAKLVKGEKQLTLNVEYNQLDPLLRATVSPEGDVPNEQGFSMFPGNINILLIKAASYVGILNRTQGIIAEFVNPKYADASKTTFKKPTRLETMMQDLPKLFGADEKVGVTIFNRRWSFSANKNNITDAAAKAAAGSPPESGATAEADFYFGGRTRLAAAGVEVKEAAEKSVLGIPVTPGPRVILRPSFALTLGEVRTKIKGGSIAGEASLLLDGQDITLDGVEITDGSALVIKACAGAKVLVASRTIDNAGFEIVPLTEAELASEDTAEYLRIRGYRIVDRGAEVHEFTEPGEYTI
;
A
#
# COMPACT_ATOMS: atom_id res chain seq x y z
N MET A 1 -9.52 52.54 4.17
CA MET A 1 -8.36 51.81 4.70
C MET A 1 -7.61 51.35 3.48
N ASP A 2 -6.54 52.05 3.12
CA ASP A 2 -5.68 51.66 2.00
C ASP A 2 -5.10 50.29 2.35
N SER A 3 -5.51 49.26 1.61
CA SER A 3 -4.81 47.99 1.65
C SER A 3 -3.38 48.26 1.21
N GLU A 4 -2.39 47.93 2.05
CA GLU A 4 -0.98 48.04 1.68
C GLU A 4 -0.77 47.36 0.33
N LYS A 5 -0.20 48.11 -0.61
CA LYS A 5 0.16 47.58 -1.93
C LYS A 5 1.17 46.46 -1.72
N TRP A 6 0.93 45.31 -2.32
CA TRP A 6 1.87 44.21 -2.26
C TRP A 6 3.14 44.55 -3.05
N ILE A 7 4.27 44.37 -2.38
CA ILE A 7 5.62 44.47 -2.93
C ILE A 7 6.35 43.21 -2.44
N PRO A 8 7.01 42.45 -3.34
CA PRO A 8 7.77 41.28 -2.91
C PRO A 8 8.88 41.69 -1.94
N ASN A 9 9.12 40.87 -0.92
CA ASN A 9 10.27 41.07 -0.05
C ASN A 9 11.58 40.64 -0.76
N THR A 10 12.74 40.93 -0.18
CA THR A 10 14.05 40.63 -0.79
C THR A 10 14.24 39.14 -1.15
N ALA A 11 13.71 38.21 -0.36
CA ALA A 11 13.80 36.78 -0.67
C ALA A 11 12.88 36.39 -1.84
N GLN A 12 11.70 37.00 -1.91
CA GLN A 12 10.76 36.81 -3.02
C GLN A 12 11.31 37.40 -4.33
N GLU A 13 11.93 38.59 -4.28
CA GLU A 13 12.61 39.19 -5.42
C GLU A 13 13.72 38.27 -5.93
N ALA A 14 14.55 37.71 -5.04
CA ALA A 14 15.59 36.77 -5.41
C ALA A 14 15.02 35.51 -6.10
N LEU A 15 13.97 34.89 -5.56
CA LEU A 15 13.32 33.72 -6.17
C LEU A 15 12.73 34.06 -7.55
N ILE A 16 12.09 35.23 -7.70
CA ILE A 16 11.54 35.70 -8.98
C ILE A 16 12.66 35.86 -10.01
N ASP A 17 13.77 36.48 -9.63
CA ASP A 17 14.92 36.70 -10.52
C ASP A 17 15.61 35.38 -10.90
N GLU A 18 15.73 34.43 -9.97
CA GLU A 18 16.22 33.07 -10.27
C GLU A 18 15.32 32.34 -11.27
N LEU A 19 14.00 32.41 -11.08
CA LEU A 19 13.03 31.79 -11.99
C LEU A 19 13.06 32.44 -13.37
N ARG A 20 13.19 33.77 -13.46
CA ARG A 20 13.40 34.47 -14.73
C ARG A 20 14.69 34.01 -15.40
N ALA A 21 15.79 33.93 -14.67
CA ALA A 21 17.05 33.41 -15.20
C ALA A 21 16.95 31.94 -15.66
N ALA A 22 16.05 31.16 -15.06
CA ALA A 22 15.72 29.79 -15.46
C ALA A 22 14.75 29.72 -16.67
N GLY A 23 14.36 30.84 -17.28
CA GLY A 23 13.48 30.89 -18.45
C GLY A 23 11.99 30.77 -18.11
N GLN A 24 11.58 31.27 -16.95
CA GLN A 24 10.19 31.28 -16.46
C GLN A 24 9.59 32.70 -16.45
N GLU A 25 10.00 33.57 -17.36
CA GLU A 25 9.54 34.96 -17.41
C GLU A 25 8.03 35.07 -17.61
N HIS A 26 7.41 34.08 -18.25
CA HIS A 26 5.96 34.02 -18.48
C HIS A 26 5.15 33.93 -17.18
N LEU A 27 5.73 33.45 -16.08
CA LEU A 27 5.07 33.44 -14.77
C LEU A 27 4.82 34.85 -14.24
N PHE A 28 5.59 35.82 -14.73
CA PHE A 28 5.59 37.21 -14.28
C PHE A 28 5.16 38.18 -15.39
N ALA A 29 4.68 37.66 -16.52
CA ALA A 29 4.14 38.45 -17.62
C ALA A 29 2.70 38.88 -17.31
N ASP A 30 2.32 40.06 -17.81
CA ASP A 30 0.95 40.57 -17.72
C ASP A 30 0.41 40.74 -16.28
N TRP A 31 1.30 41.01 -15.33
CA TRP A 31 0.90 41.33 -13.95
C TRP A 31 0.29 42.73 -13.86
N ASP A 32 -0.76 42.84 -13.06
CA ASP A 32 -1.40 44.12 -12.79
C ASP A 32 -0.48 45.05 -11.98
N GLU A 33 -0.74 46.35 -12.09
CA GLU A 33 -0.07 47.38 -11.27
C GLU A 33 -0.21 47.09 -9.75
N PRO A 34 0.76 47.53 -8.92
CA PRO A 34 0.68 47.38 -7.47
C PRO A 34 -0.60 48.00 -6.88
N GLY A 35 -1.33 47.23 -6.07
CA GLY A 35 -2.65 47.60 -5.53
C GLY A 35 -3.84 46.92 -6.22
N VAL A 36 -3.61 46.17 -7.30
CA VAL A 36 -4.65 45.43 -8.04
C VAL A 36 -4.37 43.93 -7.93
N ASN A 37 -5.37 43.14 -7.52
CA ASN A 37 -5.25 41.68 -7.34
C ASN A 37 -4.11 41.23 -6.40
N ASP A 38 -3.68 42.10 -5.48
CA ASP A 38 -2.52 41.85 -4.62
C ASP A 38 -2.66 40.58 -3.77
N ALA A 39 -3.88 40.24 -3.31
CA ALA A 39 -4.12 38.99 -2.61
C ALA A 39 -3.81 37.75 -3.48
N ALA A 40 -4.09 37.81 -4.79
CA ALA A 40 -3.77 36.73 -5.72
C ALA A 40 -2.26 36.67 -5.99
N LYS A 41 -1.59 37.83 -6.13
CA LYS A 41 -0.11 37.90 -6.26
C LYS A 41 0.59 37.30 -5.05
N VAL A 42 0.14 37.65 -3.83
CA VAL A 42 0.62 37.06 -2.58
C VAL A 42 0.45 35.54 -2.60
N ALA A 43 -0.75 35.05 -2.89
CA ALA A 43 -1.02 33.61 -2.94
C ALA A 43 -0.15 32.88 -3.97
N PHE A 44 0.09 33.49 -5.13
CA PHE A 44 0.95 32.94 -6.17
C PHE A 44 2.41 32.83 -5.74
N VAL A 45 2.98 33.92 -5.19
CA VAL A 45 4.37 33.92 -4.72
C VAL A 45 4.54 32.95 -3.55
N SER A 46 3.58 32.90 -2.62
CA SER A 46 3.61 31.88 -1.56
C SER A 46 3.50 30.45 -2.11
N SER A 47 2.80 30.24 -3.23
CA SER A 47 2.81 28.94 -3.90
C SER A 47 4.18 28.60 -4.49
N LEU A 48 4.90 29.59 -5.05
CA LEU A 48 6.26 29.40 -5.55
C LEU A 48 7.25 29.13 -4.42
N GLU A 49 7.17 29.87 -3.31
CA GLU A 49 8.00 29.67 -2.12
C GLU A 49 7.82 28.26 -1.54
N ARG A 50 6.57 27.79 -1.41
CA ARG A 50 6.28 26.42 -0.95
C ARG A 50 6.88 25.38 -1.90
N ALA A 51 6.61 25.48 -3.20
CA ALA A 51 7.14 24.53 -4.17
C ALA A 51 8.68 24.54 -4.23
N ASN A 52 9.30 25.72 -4.02
CA ASN A 52 10.75 25.87 -3.95
C ASN A 52 11.34 25.24 -2.67
N ALA A 53 10.65 25.34 -1.53
CA ALA A 53 11.10 24.73 -0.29
C ALA A 53 10.92 23.20 -0.27
N SER A 54 9.90 22.69 -0.98
CA SER A 54 9.53 21.27 -0.98
C SER A 54 10.36 20.39 -1.91
N TYR A 55 11.15 20.97 -2.82
CA TYR A 55 12.00 20.22 -3.75
C TYR A 55 13.49 20.46 -3.43
N PRO A 56 14.32 19.42 -3.23
CA PRO A 56 15.73 19.64 -2.93
C PRO A 56 16.44 20.35 -4.10
N GLY A 57 17.13 21.45 -3.80
CA GLY A 57 17.70 22.35 -4.82
C GLY A 57 16.72 23.36 -5.43
N GLY A 58 15.47 23.37 -4.96
CA GLY A 58 14.45 24.35 -5.34
C GLY A 58 13.85 24.17 -6.73
N LEU A 59 13.02 25.13 -7.13
CA LEU A 59 12.35 25.13 -8.43
C LEU A 59 13.34 25.14 -9.59
N THR A 60 14.49 25.80 -9.44
CA THR A 60 15.53 25.82 -10.47
C THR A 60 16.08 24.41 -10.73
N ALA A 61 16.32 23.61 -9.67
CA ALA A 61 16.72 22.22 -9.83
C ALA A 61 15.61 21.36 -10.45
N TYR A 62 14.36 21.55 -10.00
CA TYR A 62 13.19 20.87 -10.57
C TYR A 62 13.05 21.11 -12.08
N ILE A 63 13.13 22.38 -12.52
CA ILE A 63 13.05 22.77 -13.93
C ILE A 63 14.20 22.16 -14.73
N GLN A 64 15.42 22.20 -14.20
CA GLN A 64 16.58 21.65 -14.87
C GLN A 64 16.46 20.14 -15.06
N ASN A 65 16.05 19.41 -14.01
CA ASN A 65 15.81 17.98 -14.07
C ASN A 65 14.70 17.65 -15.08
N ALA A 66 13.61 18.41 -15.06
CA ALA A 66 12.54 18.22 -16.02
C ALA A 66 12.96 18.42 -17.47
N ARG A 67 13.83 19.38 -17.77
CA ARG A 67 14.38 19.55 -19.12
C ARG A 67 15.15 18.32 -19.58
N VAL A 68 15.95 17.73 -18.70
CA VAL A 68 16.69 16.49 -19.00
C VAL A 68 15.71 15.34 -19.30
N LEU A 69 14.77 15.07 -18.38
CA LEU A 69 13.83 13.96 -18.52
C LEU A 69 12.87 14.15 -19.71
N LEU A 70 12.47 15.39 -20.02
CA LEU A 70 11.64 15.70 -21.20
C LEU A 70 12.39 15.47 -22.51
N ALA A 71 13.68 15.81 -22.56
CA ALA A 71 14.51 15.53 -23.72
C ALA A 71 14.62 14.01 -23.95
N GLU A 72 14.89 13.23 -22.92
CA GLU A 72 14.95 11.77 -22.98
C GLU A 72 13.61 11.14 -23.41
N ALA A 73 12.49 11.60 -22.84
CA ALA A 73 11.15 11.14 -23.20
C ALA A 73 10.80 11.47 -24.67
N LYS A 74 11.25 12.63 -25.16
CA LYS A 74 11.07 13.04 -26.55
C LYS A 74 11.86 12.16 -27.51
N GLU A 75 13.11 11.87 -27.20
CA GLU A 75 13.97 10.96 -27.98
C GLU A 75 13.46 9.51 -27.94
N GLY A 76 12.69 9.15 -26.92
CA GLY A 76 12.16 7.79 -26.77
C GLY A 76 13.22 6.81 -26.27
N THR A 77 14.22 7.33 -25.55
CA THR A 77 15.29 6.54 -24.94
C THR A 77 14.68 5.49 -24.02
N ASN A 78 14.91 4.21 -24.30
CA ASN A 78 14.50 3.15 -23.38
C ASN A 78 15.57 3.02 -22.28
N PRO A 79 15.23 3.26 -20.99
CA PRO A 79 16.20 3.18 -19.89
C PRO A 79 16.83 1.79 -19.75
N PHE A 80 16.19 0.76 -20.32
CA PHE A 80 16.64 -0.63 -20.28
C PHE A 80 17.24 -1.10 -21.62
N GLU A 81 17.53 -0.20 -22.55
CA GLU A 81 18.13 -0.57 -23.83
C GLU A 81 19.48 -1.31 -23.65
N GLY A 82 19.57 -2.49 -24.24
CA GLY A 82 20.73 -3.36 -24.19
C GLY A 82 20.92 -4.14 -22.88
N PHE A 83 19.96 -4.06 -21.94
CA PHE A 83 19.90 -5.00 -20.81
C PHE A 83 19.20 -6.29 -21.22
N ILE A 84 19.66 -7.41 -20.68
CA ILE A 84 18.97 -8.70 -20.77
C ILE A 84 18.33 -8.97 -19.40
N PRO A 85 17.00 -9.18 -19.33
CA PRO A 85 16.35 -9.53 -18.08
C PRO A 85 16.58 -11.00 -17.73
N GLU A 86 17.04 -11.25 -16.51
CA GLU A 86 17.19 -12.55 -15.88
C GLU A 86 16.30 -12.65 -14.64
N GLN A 87 16.08 -13.88 -14.15
CA GLN A 87 15.39 -14.06 -12.87
C GLN A 87 16.21 -13.44 -11.73
N PRO A 88 15.55 -12.76 -10.77
CA PRO A 88 16.20 -12.20 -9.60
C PRO A 88 16.55 -13.29 -8.59
N ASP A 89 17.44 -12.96 -7.64
CA ASP A 89 17.62 -13.77 -6.44
C ASP A 89 16.32 -13.77 -5.64
N LYS A 90 15.72 -14.96 -5.47
CA LYS A 90 14.39 -15.11 -4.91
C LYS A 90 14.32 -16.11 -3.77
N VAL A 91 13.41 -15.84 -2.83
CA VAL A 91 12.93 -16.79 -1.82
C VAL A 91 11.47 -17.07 -2.16
N ASP A 92 11.09 -18.34 -2.28
CA ASP A 92 9.73 -18.73 -2.62
C ASP A 92 9.02 -19.29 -1.38
N LEU A 93 8.05 -18.55 -0.88
CA LEU A 93 7.24 -18.83 0.31
C LEU A 93 5.76 -18.96 -0.08
N THR A 94 5.51 -19.50 -1.28
CA THR A 94 4.15 -19.78 -1.76
C THR A 94 3.50 -20.96 -1.04
N GLU A 95 4.31 -21.86 -0.48
CA GLU A 95 3.89 -23.02 0.32
C GLU A 95 4.17 -22.78 1.81
N PHE A 96 3.34 -23.37 2.68
CA PHE A 96 3.48 -23.29 4.15
C PHE A 96 4.23 -24.49 4.72
N ASP A 97 5.47 -24.64 4.29
CA ASP A 97 6.37 -25.70 4.73
C ASP A 97 7.33 -25.25 5.85
N ASP A 98 8.32 -26.08 6.17
CA ASP A 98 9.34 -25.79 7.19
C ASP A 98 10.17 -24.54 6.84
N GLU A 99 10.32 -24.17 5.56
CA GLU A 99 11.02 -22.94 5.17
C GLU A 99 10.19 -21.70 5.52
N TYR A 100 8.87 -21.74 5.26
CA TYR A 100 7.94 -20.69 5.69
C TYR A 100 7.98 -20.51 7.21
N ASP A 101 7.80 -21.59 7.97
CA ASP A 101 7.76 -21.56 9.44
C ASP A 101 9.05 -20.98 10.03
N ARG A 102 10.19 -21.31 9.42
CA ARG A 102 11.50 -20.82 9.84
C ARG A 102 11.65 -19.32 9.62
N TYR A 103 11.32 -18.80 8.44
CA TYR A 103 11.39 -17.35 8.21
C TYR A 103 10.34 -16.59 9.04
N GLU A 104 9.13 -17.13 9.19
CA GLU A 104 8.10 -16.55 10.06
C GLU A 104 8.62 -16.40 11.50
N SER A 105 9.29 -17.43 12.03
CA SER A 105 9.91 -17.39 13.35
C SER A 105 11.05 -16.36 13.46
N ILE A 106 11.93 -16.28 12.46
CA ILE A 106 13.02 -15.28 12.43
C ILE A 106 12.43 -13.86 12.44
N GLY A 107 11.40 -13.61 11.62
CA GLY A 107 10.79 -12.29 11.52
C GLY A 107 10.02 -11.89 12.76
N ALA A 108 9.35 -12.82 13.44
CA ALA A 108 8.74 -12.57 14.75
C ALA A 108 9.77 -12.09 15.79
N GLY A 109 11.00 -12.62 15.72
CA GLY A 109 12.13 -12.16 16.55
C GLY A 109 12.70 -10.78 16.17
N HIS A 110 12.18 -10.12 15.13
CA HIS A 110 12.64 -8.80 14.65
C HIS A 110 11.52 -7.74 14.64
N PHE A 111 10.38 -8.00 15.26
CA PHE A 111 9.30 -7.02 15.37
C PHE A 111 9.76 -5.73 16.08
N ASP A 112 10.59 -5.83 17.11
CA ASP A 112 11.12 -4.71 17.90
C ASP A 112 12.12 -3.82 17.14
N LYS A 113 12.59 -4.34 15.99
CA LYS A 113 13.57 -3.72 15.09
C LYS A 113 12.97 -3.29 13.74
N THR A 114 11.65 -3.32 13.61
CA THR A 114 10.96 -3.00 12.35
C THR A 114 10.06 -1.77 12.52
N ALA A 115 10.15 -0.82 11.60
CA ALA A 115 9.22 0.30 11.48
C ALA A 115 8.34 0.12 10.23
N PHE A 116 7.08 0.53 10.31
CA PHE A 116 6.13 0.43 9.20
C PHE A 116 5.92 1.78 8.53
N VAL A 117 5.92 1.79 7.20
CA VAL A 117 5.68 2.98 6.39
C VAL A 117 4.48 2.74 5.49
N MET A 118 3.37 3.42 5.72
CA MET A 118 2.16 3.30 4.92
C MET A 118 2.01 4.49 3.99
N VAL A 119 1.80 4.24 2.70
CA VAL A 119 1.45 5.26 1.73
C VAL A 119 -0.07 5.38 1.61
N ALA A 120 -0.64 6.46 2.14
CA ALA A 120 -2.08 6.71 2.25
C ALA A 120 -2.50 8.08 1.66
N GLY A 121 -1.89 8.47 0.53
CA GLY A 121 -2.14 9.76 -0.12
C GLY A 121 -3.41 9.82 -0.99
N GLY A 122 -4.12 8.71 -1.19
CA GLY A 122 -5.25 8.62 -2.13
C GLY A 122 -6.63 8.60 -1.48
N LEU A 123 -7.57 9.36 -2.05
CA LEU A 123 -9.00 9.22 -1.75
C LEU A 123 -9.62 7.98 -2.44
N GLY A 124 -10.77 7.55 -1.94
CA GLY A 124 -11.53 6.42 -2.48
C GLY A 124 -12.43 6.77 -3.68
N GLU A 125 -12.35 7.97 -4.26
CA GLU A 125 -13.37 8.47 -5.20
C GLU A 125 -13.57 7.56 -6.41
N ARG A 126 -12.49 6.97 -6.95
CA ARG A 126 -12.56 6.01 -8.07
C ARG A 126 -13.30 4.72 -7.72
N LEU A 127 -13.39 4.39 -6.43
CA LEU A 127 -14.15 3.25 -5.90
C LEU A 127 -15.64 3.59 -5.75
N GLY A 128 -15.99 4.87 -5.70
CA GLY A 128 -17.30 5.35 -5.23
C GLY A 128 -17.34 5.61 -3.72
N TYR A 129 -16.20 5.92 -3.10
CA TYR A 129 -16.08 6.24 -1.67
C TYR A 129 -15.43 7.63 -1.48
N SER A 130 -16.10 8.53 -0.78
CA SER A 130 -15.71 9.94 -0.61
C SER A 130 -14.70 10.19 0.54
N GLY A 131 -14.48 9.19 1.38
CA GLY A 131 -13.51 9.23 2.47
C GLY A 131 -12.08 8.87 2.07
N ILE A 132 -11.20 8.82 3.06
CA ILE A 132 -9.86 8.28 2.92
C ILE A 132 -9.92 6.76 2.85
N LYS A 133 -9.12 6.14 1.98
CA LYS A 133 -9.19 4.70 1.75
C LYS A 133 -8.93 3.85 2.99
N ILE A 134 -8.10 4.33 3.90
CA ILE A 134 -7.75 3.62 5.14
C ILE A 134 -8.93 3.50 6.12
N ASP A 135 -9.99 4.31 5.95
CA ASP A 135 -11.24 4.20 6.71
C ASP A 135 -12.23 3.21 6.09
N ILE A 136 -11.95 2.70 4.89
CA ILE A 136 -12.77 1.64 4.30
C ILE A 136 -12.61 0.40 5.18
N PRO A 137 -13.70 -0.28 5.56
CA PRO A 137 -13.60 -1.54 6.28
C PRO A 137 -12.84 -2.58 5.47
N VAL A 138 -11.93 -3.37 6.06
CA VAL A 138 -11.34 -4.55 5.41
C VAL A 138 -12.40 -5.65 5.24
N GLU A 139 -13.35 -5.72 6.17
CA GLU A 139 -14.50 -6.63 6.20
C GLU A 139 -15.72 -5.92 6.82
N VAL A 140 -16.95 -6.39 6.56
CA VAL A 140 -18.19 -5.80 7.10
C VAL A 140 -18.96 -6.70 8.06
N THR A 141 -18.35 -7.79 8.54
CA THR A 141 -18.92 -8.59 9.65
C THR A 141 -18.83 -7.79 10.95
N GLU A 142 -17.68 -7.19 11.25
CA GLU A 142 -17.52 -6.20 12.34
C GLU A 142 -17.31 -4.76 11.84
N THR A 143 -17.19 -4.58 10.52
CA THR A 143 -16.96 -3.25 9.89
C THR A 143 -15.61 -2.65 10.30
N THR A 144 -14.57 -3.47 10.41
CA THR A 144 -13.22 -3.05 10.84
C THR A 144 -12.51 -2.24 9.77
N PRO A 145 -12.15 -0.95 9.98
CA PRO A 145 -11.34 -0.17 9.04
C PRO A 145 -9.95 -0.77 8.77
N TYR A 146 -9.38 -0.51 7.58
CA TYR A 146 -7.99 -0.90 7.28
C TYR A 146 -7.00 -0.35 8.32
N ILE A 147 -7.13 0.92 8.71
CA ILE A 147 -6.24 1.53 9.72
C ILE A 147 -6.32 0.83 11.08
N GLU A 148 -7.51 0.39 11.48
CA GLU A 148 -7.71 -0.35 12.73
C GLU A 148 -7.07 -1.74 12.64
N HIS A 149 -7.28 -2.45 11.52
CA HIS A 149 -6.61 -3.75 11.28
C HIS A 149 -5.09 -3.61 11.32
N TYR A 150 -4.53 -2.58 10.68
CA TYR A 150 -3.09 -2.33 10.71
C TYR A 150 -2.59 -2.00 12.12
N ALA A 151 -3.29 -1.14 12.86
CA ALA A 151 -2.98 -0.85 14.25
C ALA A 151 -3.02 -2.10 15.14
N ALA A 152 -4.03 -2.96 14.98
CA ALA A 152 -4.16 -4.21 15.71
C ALA A 152 -2.99 -5.17 15.43
N ASN A 153 -2.48 -5.21 14.20
CA ASN A 153 -1.27 -5.99 13.88
C ASN A 153 -0.03 -5.44 14.59
N LEU A 154 0.16 -4.13 14.62
CA LEU A 154 1.30 -3.52 15.32
C LEU A 154 1.22 -3.78 16.83
N LEU A 155 0.06 -3.59 17.46
CA LEU A 155 -0.15 -3.90 18.88
C LEU A 155 0.10 -5.37 19.19
N ALA A 156 -0.33 -6.27 18.30
CA ALA A 156 -0.07 -7.68 18.41
C ALA A 156 1.42 -8.03 18.28
N MET A 157 2.18 -7.30 17.46
CA MET A 157 3.64 -7.40 17.39
C MET A 157 4.28 -6.94 18.71
N GLU A 158 3.87 -5.77 19.23
CA GLU A 158 4.36 -5.23 20.53
C GLU A 158 4.18 -6.24 21.67
N ALA A 159 3.02 -6.90 21.72
CA ALA A 159 2.68 -7.88 22.76
C ALA A 159 3.51 -9.18 22.70
N ARG A 160 4.19 -9.46 21.58
CA ARG A 160 5.00 -10.66 21.36
C ARG A 160 6.50 -10.44 21.52
N MET A 161 6.92 -9.19 21.70
CA MET A 161 8.32 -8.86 21.96
C MET A 161 8.71 -9.31 23.37
N GLU A 162 9.93 -9.85 23.53
CA GLU A 162 10.47 -10.15 24.86
C GLU A 162 10.50 -8.91 25.76
N THR A 163 10.83 -7.75 25.17
CA THR A 163 10.71 -6.44 25.82
C THR A 163 9.76 -5.57 25.00
N PRO A 164 8.47 -5.48 25.38
CA PRO A 164 7.48 -4.72 24.64
C PRO A 164 7.89 -3.26 24.46
N ARG A 165 7.94 -2.82 23.20
CA ARG A 165 8.18 -1.43 22.82
C ARG A 165 7.25 -1.01 21.69
N PRO A 166 6.91 0.29 21.59
CA PRO A 166 6.19 0.87 20.47
C PRO A 166 6.75 0.44 19.10
N VAL A 167 5.90 -0.08 18.21
CA VAL A 167 6.25 -0.29 16.79
C VAL A 167 5.97 1.00 16.02
N PRO A 168 6.99 1.67 15.44
CA PRO A 168 6.76 2.93 14.74
C PRO A 168 5.89 2.75 13.49
N LEU A 169 4.90 3.62 13.33
CA LEU A 169 4.05 3.72 12.15
C LEU A 169 4.21 5.09 11.51
N ILE A 170 4.77 5.13 10.31
CA ILE A 170 4.89 6.34 9.48
C ILE A 170 3.78 6.30 8.44
N ILE A 171 2.99 7.36 8.33
CA ILE A 171 1.88 7.46 7.37
C ILE A 171 2.15 8.64 6.44
N MET A 172 2.31 8.36 5.15
CA MET A 172 2.32 9.39 4.12
C MET A 172 0.89 9.78 3.75
N VAL A 173 0.56 11.05 3.87
CA VAL A 173 -0.75 11.62 3.50
C VAL A 173 -0.57 12.69 2.41
N SER A 174 -1.65 13.04 1.72
CA SER A 174 -1.68 14.17 0.79
C SER A 174 -2.45 15.35 1.40
N GLU A 175 -2.53 16.47 0.70
CA GLU A 175 -3.39 17.60 1.09
C GLU A 175 -4.86 17.15 1.31
N ASP A 176 -5.34 16.22 0.48
CA ASP A 176 -6.72 15.74 0.54
C ASP A 176 -6.97 14.73 1.68
N THR A 177 -5.92 14.07 2.17
CA THR A 177 -6.04 13.01 3.18
C THR A 177 -5.53 13.39 4.56
N ASP A 178 -4.66 14.40 4.72
CA ASP A 178 -4.03 14.74 6.02
C ASP A 178 -5.05 15.02 7.14
N ALA A 179 -5.97 15.95 6.91
CA ALA A 179 -6.94 16.36 7.93
C ALA A 179 -7.85 15.18 8.35
N LYS A 180 -8.36 14.43 7.37
CA LYS A 180 -9.22 13.27 7.60
C LYS A 180 -8.48 12.13 8.31
N THR A 181 -7.21 11.86 7.96
CA THR A 181 -6.39 10.85 8.62
C THR A 181 -6.12 11.22 10.08
N ARG A 182 -5.81 12.49 10.37
CA ARG A 182 -5.65 12.97 11.74
C ARG A 182 -6.92 12.84 12.56
N GLU A 183 -8.06 13.25 11.99
CA GLU A 183 -9.37 13.13 12.63
C GLU A 183 -9.74 11.68 12.92
N SER A 184 -9.56 10.78 11.95
CA SER A 184 -9.80 9.33 12.10
C SER A 184 -8.95 8.75 13.24
N LEU A 185 -7.65 9.07 13.30
CA LEU A 185 -6.78 8.63 14.40
C LEU A 185 -7.19 9.23 15.75
N GLU A 186 -7.42 10.54 15.83
CA GLU A 186 -7.71 11.21 17.10
C GLU A 186 -9.08 10.80 17.68
N SER A 187 -10.11 10.71 16.84
CA SER A 187 -11.47 10.31 17.26
C SER A 187 -11.55 8.85 17.73
N ASN A 188 -10.66 7.99 17.25
CA ASN A 188 -10.58 6.57 17.63
C ASN A 188 -9.46 6.27 18.64
N ASN A 189 -8.91 7.28 19.33
CA ASN A 189 -7.81 7.12 20.28
C ASN A 189 -6.63 6.32 19.69
N TYR A 190 -6.25 6.65 18.46
CA TYR A 190 -5.19 6.03 17.66
C TYR A 190 -5.36 4.50 17.52
N TYR A 191 -6.58 3.98 17.64
CA TYR A 191 -6.89 2.55 17.61
C TYR A 191 -6.05 1.74 18.61
N GLY A 192 -5.70 2.36 19.75
CA GLY A 192 -4.87 1.76 20.80
C GLY A 192 -3.37 1.97 20.66
N LEU A 193 -2.88 2.48 19.51
CA LEU A 193 -1.49 2.87 19.33
C LEU A 193 -1.14 4.07 20.22
N ARG A 194 0.13 4.18 20.62
CA ARG A 194 0.62 5.39 21.31
C ARG A 194 0.74 6.54 20.31
N ARG A 195 0.26 7.73 20.65
CA ARG A 195 0.33 8.91 19.78
C ARG A 195 1.76 9.18 19.29
N GLU A 196 2.75 8.97 20.15
CA GLU A 196 4.16 9.23 19.87
C GLU A 196 4.80 8.23 18.89
N GLN A 197 4.16 7.07 18.65
CA GLN A 197 4.63 6.07 17.70
C GLN A 197 4.11 6.27 16.28
N VAL A 198 3.14 7.18 16.09
CA VAL A 198 2.53 7.48 14.80
C VAL A 198 3.09 8.79 14.24
N HIS A 199 3.74 8.72 13.07
CA HIS A 199 4.35 9.85 12.38
C HIS A 199 3.61 10.14 11.08
N ILE A 200 2.91 11.27 10.99
CA ILE A 200 2.20 11.68 9.77
C ILE A 200 3.09 12.62 8.97
N LEU A 201 3.44 12.22 7.74
CA LEU A 201 4.25 12.99 6.80
C LEU A 201 3.39 13.39 5.60
N LYS A 202 3.20 14.69 5.39
CA LYS A 202 2.36 15.21 4.31
C LYS A 202 3.19 15.43 3.05
N GLN A 203 2.78 14.79 1.96
CA GLN A 203 3.30 15.01 0.62
C GLN A 203 2.82 16.37 0.09
N GLU A 204 3.77 17.16 -0.42
CA GLU A 204 3.49 18.41 -1.13
C GLU A 204 3.30 18.16 -2.63
N LEU A 205 2.60 19.06 -3.31
CA LEU A 205 2.41 18.98 -4.75
C LEU A 205 3.58 19.64 -5.50
N VAL A 206 3.86 19.15 -6.71
CA VAL A 206 4.88 19.75 -7.59
C VAL A 206 4.24 20.55 -8.73
N PRO A 207 4.90 21.60 -9.23
CA PRO A 207 4.44 22.34 -10.41
C PRO A 207 4.34 21.46 -11.66
N ALA A 208 3.22 21.57 -12.37
CA ALA A 208 3.09 20.99 -13.68
C ALA A 208 3.89 21.79 -14.72
N ILE A 209 4.17 21.15 -15.86
CA ILE A 209 5.04 21.66 -16.92
C ILE A 209 4.23 21.72 -18.22
N SER A 210 4.25 22.89 -18.88
CA SER A 210 3.41 23.17 -20.05
C SER A 210 3.99 22.68 -21.37
N ASP A 211 5.31 22.59 -21.48
CA ASP A 211 6.01 22.32 -22.74
C ASP A 211 7.38 21.63 -22.54
N ASN A 212 8.03 21.30 -23.66
CA ASN A 212 9.35 20.66 -23.68
C ASN A 212 10.49 21.60 -23.21
N GLU A 213 10.25 22.91 -23.09
CA GLU A 213 11.24 23.87 -22.59
C GLU A 213 11.27 23.92 -21.05
N GLY A 214 10.43 23.12 -20.38
CA GLY A 214 10.38 23.05 -18.92
C GLY A 214 9.64 24.25 -18.29
N ARG A 215 8.79 24.96 -19.04
CA ARG A 215 8.00 26.07 -18.48
C ARG A 215 6.96 25.54 -17.51
N LEU A 216 6.85 26.17 -16.34
CA LEU A 216 5.83 25.83 -15.35
C LEU A 216 4.44 26.24 -15.86
N ALA A 217 3.45 25.38 -15.67
CA ALA A 217 2.12 25.58 -16.20
C ALA A 217 1.25 26.42 -15.26
N LEU A 218 0.58 27.40 -15.85
CA LEU A 218 -0.42 28.23 -15.18
C LEU A 218 -1.83 27.75 -15.51
N LYS A 219 -2.72 27.80 -14.51
CA LYS A 219 -4.16 27.67 -14.70
C LYS A 219 -4.75 29.03 -15.07
N ASP A 220 -4.29 30.08 -14.37
CA ASP A 220 -4.61 31.50 -14.54
C ASP A 220 -3.34 32.32 -14.19
N THR A 221 -3.32 33.64 -14.45
CA THR A 221 -2.15 34.54 -14.28
C THR A 221 -1.43 34.39 -12.92
N TYR A 222 -2.18 34.16 -11.85
CA TYR A 222 -1.65 34.04 -10.47
C TYR A 222 -1.90 32.65 -9.86
N GLN A 223 -1.98 31.60 -10.69
CA GLN A 223 -2.25 30.25 -10.21
C GLN A 223 -1.46 29.18 -10.97
N LEU A 224 -0.52 28.51 -10.27
CA LEU A 224 0.15 27.32 -10.78
C LEU A 224 -0.83 26.15 -10.92
N ILE A 225 -0.62 25.34 -11.95
CA ILE A 225 -1.16 23.97 -11.97
C ILE A 225 -0.21 23.12 -11.12
N LEU A 226 -0.71 22.57 -10.02
CA LEU A 226 0.02 21.66 -9.14
C LEU A 226 -0.49 20.22 -9.31
N LYS A 227 0.41 19.23 -9.20
CA LYS A 227 0.08 17.81 -9.35
C LYS A 227 0.84 16.96 -8.34
N PRO A 228 0.32 15.78 -7.97
CA PRO A 228 1.08 14.83 -7.16
C PRO A 228 2.35 14.39 -7.88
N HIS A 229 3.46 14.39 -7.15
CA HIS A 229 4.76 13.90 -7.62
C HIS A 229 4.82 12.37 -7.67
N GLY A 230 4.00 11.68 -6.88
CA GLY A 230 3.95 10.22 -6.82
C GLY A 230 4.42 9.68 -5.48
N HIS A 231 4.23 8.39 -5.26
CA HIS A 231 4.45 7.78 -3.95
C HIS A 231 5.93 7.67 -3.56
N GLY A 232 6.88 7.92 -4.48
CA GLY A 232 8.31 8.01 -4.15
C GLY A 232 8.67 9.17 -3.23
N ASP A 233 7.81 10.18 -3.06
CA ASP A 233 8.04 11.30 -2.12
C ASP A 233 8.22 10.85 -0.67
N ILE A 234 7.76 9.65 -0.32
CA ILE A 234 7.97 9.10 1.01
C ILE A 234 9.45 9.07 1.41
N HIS A 235 10.36 8.83 0.46
CA HIS A 235 11.80 8.83 0.71
C HIS A 235 12.31 10.22 1.08
N MET A 236 11.87 11.23 0.32
CA MET A 236 12.19 12.63 0.59
C MET A 236 11.63 13.07 1.94
N LEU A 237 10.36 12.75 2.24
CA LEU A 237 9.72 13.09 3.50
C LEU A 237 10.41 12.42 4.69
N LEU A 238 10.81 11.16 4.57
CA LEU A 238 11.54 10.43 5.60
C LEU A 238 12.94 11.02 5.87
N PHE A 239 13.57 11.57 4.84
CA PHE A 239 14.84 12.30 4.95
C PHE A 239 14.64 13.68 5.59
N THR A 240 13.81 14.53 5.01
CA THR A 240 13.66 15.95 5.43
C THR A 240 13.03 16.10 6.80
N SER A 241 12.15 15.18 7.20
CA SER A 241 11.60 15.15 8.56
C SER A 241 12.58 14.65 9.63
N GLY A 242 13.70 14.03 9.21
CA GLY A 242 14.64 13.35 10.09
C GLY A 242 14.11 12.05 10.72
N VAL A 243 12.89 11.61 10.36
CA VAL A 243 12.27 10.42 10.96
C VAL A 243 13.07 9.16 10.67
N ALA A 244 13.55 8.95 9.43
CA ALA A 244 14.33 7.75 9.13
C ALA A 244 15.64 7.67 9.93
N ALA A 245 16.36 8.78 10.04
CA ALA A 245 17.58 8.86 10.84
C ALA A 245 17.30 8.58 12.33
N LYS A 246 16.25 9.19 12.88
CA LYS A 246 15.81 8.95 14.26
C LYS A 246 15.46 7.49 14.51
N MET A 247 14.74 6.83 13.60
CA MET A 247 14.38 5.42 13.75
C MET A 247 15.63 4.53 13.79
N LEU A 248 16.60 4.78 12.90
CA LEU A 248 17.88 4.07 12.90
C LEU A 248 18.62 4.25 14.24
N GLU A 249 18.70 5.47 14.77
CA GLU A 249 19.29 5.76 16.08
C GLU A 249 18.57 5.04 17.24
N GLN A 250 17.27 4.77 17.09
CA GLN A 250 16.44 4.05 18.06
C GLN A 250 16.50 2.52 17.90
N GLY A 251 17.41 2.00 17.08
CA GLY A 251 17.65 0.57 16.88
C GLY A 251 16.72 -0.10 15.88
N ILE A 252 16.01 0.67 15.04
CA ILE A 252 15.28 0.08 13.90
C ILE A 252 16.28 -0.38 12.85
N GLU A 253 16.17 -1.65 12.46
CA GLU A 253 17.01 -2.30 11.44
C GLU A 253 16.28 -2.44 10.10
N HIS A 254 14.94 -2.39 10.08
CA HIS A 254 14.13 -2.59 8.87
C HIS A 254 12.98 -1.59 8.76
N PHE A 255 12.73 -1.09 7.56
CA PHE A 255 11.51 -0.38 7.19
C PHE A 255 10.64 -1.26 6.29
N ALA A 256 9.42 -1.55 6.72
CA ALA A 256 8.41 -2.27 5.97
C ALA A 256 7.41 -1.29 5.34
N PHE A 257 7.48 -1.10 4.03
CA PHE A 257 6.57 -0.25 3.28
C PHE A 257 5.33 -1.05 2.88
N ILE A 258 4.14 -0.50 3.18
CA ILE A 258 2.84 -1.08 2.85
C ILE A 258 1.96 -0.06 2.13
N GLN A 259 0.88 -0.55 1.51
CA GLN A 259 -0.11 0.26 0.80
C GLN A 259 -1.40 0.38 1.61
N ASP A 260 -2.25 1.33 1.23
CA ASP A 260 -3.47 1.74 1.94
C ASP A 260 -4.55 0.64 2.12
N THR A 261 -4.76 -0.24 1.13
CA THR A 261 -5.91 -1.18 1.12
C THR A 261 -5.55 -2.63 0.82
N ASN A 262 -4.39 -3.12 1.29
CA ASN A 262 -4.06 -4.54 1.25
C ASN A 262 -4.14 -5.14 2.67
N GLY A 263 -5.24 -5.82 2.99
CA GLY A 263 -5.49 -6.36 4.34
C GLY A 263 -4.61 -7.57 4.66
N GLN A 264 -4.17 -8.27 3.62
CA GLN A 264 -3.39 -9.50 3.69
C GLN A 264 -1.89 -9.27 3.86
N ALA A 265 -1.41 -8.02 3.75
CA ALA A 265 0.01 -7.69 3.87
C ALA A 265 0.64 -8.32 5.13
N PHE A 266 -0.05 -8.21 6.27
CA PHE A 266 0.42 -8.71 7.57
C PHE A 266 0.42 -10.24 7.71
N ASN A 267 -0.19 -10.98 6.79
CA ASN A 267 -0.02 -12.42 6.72
C ASN A 267 1.38 -12.80 6.23
N ALA A 268 1.92 -12.06 5.26
CA ALA A 268 3.22 -12.34 4.65
C ALA A 268 4.38 -11.65 5.37
N LEU A 269 4.14 -10.49 5.99
CA LEU A 269 5.17 -9.64 6.58
C LEU A 269 6.07 -10.34 7.60
N PRO A 270 5.59 -11.17 8.55
CA PRO A 270 6.47 -11.88 9.47
C PRO A 270 7.52 -12.73 8.73
N ALA A 271 7.09 -13.58 7.80
CA ALA A 271 8.02 -14.39 7.01
C ALA A 271 8.89 -13.54 6.07
N ALA A 272 8.36 -12.46 5.51
CA ALA A 272 9.12 -11.54 4.66
C ALA A 272 10.26 -10.84 5.41
N ILE A 273 10.03 -10.41 6.66
CA ILE A 273 11.06 -9.86 7.54
C ILE A 273 12.15 -10.92 7.78
N GLY A 274 11.77 -12.15 8.10
CA GLY A 274 12.73 -13.23 8.31
C GLY A 274 13.57 -13.55 7.07
N ALA A 275 12.96 -13.55 5.89
CA ALA A 275 13.69 -13.72 4.63
C ALA A 275 14.69 -12.58 4.38
N SER A 276 14.29 -11.33 4.63
CA SER A 276 15.20 -10.17 4.53
C SER A 276 16.38 -10.26 5.50
N VAL A 277 16.13 -10.62 6.75
CA VAL A 277 17.16 -10.77 7.79
C VAL A 277 18.17 -11.85 7.40
N GLU A 278 17.69 -13.04 7.08
CA GLU A 278 18.59 -14.17 6.84
C GLU A 278 19.36 -14.04 5.52
N LYS A 279 18.70 -13.56 4.47
CA LYS A 279 19.37 -13.36 3.18
C LYS A 279 20.21 -12.09 3.16
N ASP A 280 20.16 -11.28 4.21
CA ASP A 280 20.82 -9.99 4.34
C ASP A 280 20.50 -9.08 3.14
N PHE A 281 19.20 -8.95 2.83
CA PHE A 281 18.76 -8.07 1.75
C PHE A 281 18.73 -6.62 2.24
N ASP A 282 19.37 -5.73 1.48
CA ASP A 282 19.26 -4.29 1.67
C ASP A 282 17.90 -3.76 1.17
N PHE A 283 17.34 -4.42 0.16
CA PHE A 283 16.01 -4.17 -0.37
C PHE A 283 15.37 -5.49 -0.82
N ASN A 284 14.21 -5.82 -0.27
CA ASN A 284 13.45 -7.01 -0.62
C ASN A 284 12.07 -6.60 -1.12
N SER A 285 11.82 -6.87 -2.40
CA SER A 285 10.50 -6.69 -3.01
C SER A 285 9.63 -7.91 -2.71
N ILE A 286 8.47 -7.69 -2.11
CA ILE A 286 7.51 -8.77 -1.94
C ILE A 286 6.71 -8.91 -3.22
N ALA A 287 6.51 -10.17 -3.61
CA ALA A 287 5.99 -10.52 -4.91
C ALA A 287 4.95 -11.65 -4.83
N VAL A 288 4.22 -11.79 -5.93
CA VAL A 288 3.33 -12.91 -6.18
C VAL A 288 3.67 -13.53 -7.54
N ASN A 289 3.25 -14.77 -7.74
CA ASN A 289 3.27 -15.34 -9.09
C ASN A 289 2.34 -14.51 -9.99
N ARG A 290 2.93 -13.93 -11.03
CA ARG A 290 2.27 -13.04 -11.99
C ARG A 290 1.84 -13.82 -13.21
N VAL A 291 0.72 -13.44 -13.82
CA VAL A 291 0.28 -14.02 -15.10
C VAL A 291 0.74 -13.12 -16.25
N PRO A 292 1.22 -13.66 -17.38
CA PRO A 292 1.60 -12.85 -18.53
C PRO A 292 0.48 -11.93 -19.00
N GLY A 293 0.83 -10.70 -19.40
CA GLY A 293 -0.13 -9.66 -19.79
C GLY A 293 -0.83 -8.94 -18.63
N GLU A 294 -0.63 -9.36 -17.38
CA GLU A 294 -1.14 -8.66 -16.21
C GLU A 294 -0.51 -7.26 -16.09
N ALA A 295 -1.32 -6.26 -15.74
CA ALA A 295 -0.93 -4.86 -15.56
C ALA A 295 -0.20 -4.62 -14.21
N VAL A 296 0.76 -5.48 -13.91
CA VAL A 296 1.63 -5.47 -12.73
C VAL A 296 3.07 -5.55 -13.21
N GLY A 297 3.96 -4.74 -12.66
CA GLY A 297 5.38 -4.76 -13.00
C GLY A 297 6.04 -6.10 -12.63
N GLY A 298 6.99 -6.54 -13.45
CA GLY A 298 7.77 -7.76 -13.20
C GLY A 298 9.09 -7.43 -12.55
N LEU A 299 9.46 -8.20 -11.52
CA LEU A 299 10.75 -8.08 -10.85
C LEU A 299 11.80 -8.85 -11.64
N ALA A 300 12.80 -8.15 -12.13
CA ALA A 300 13.84 -8.70 -12.99
C ALA A 300 15.23 -8.23 -12.54
N LYS A 301 16.22 -9.10 -12.70
CA LYS A 301 17.63 -8.73 -12.67
C LYS A 301 18.06 -8.36 -14.08
N LEU A 302 18.30 -7.09 -14.32
CA LEU A 302 18.74 -6.58 -15.61
C LEU A 302 20.27 -6.63 -15.70
N VAL A 303 20.79 -7.31 -16.73
CA VAL A 303 22.24 -7.50 -16.95
C VAL A 303 22.70 -6.81 -18.24
N LYS A 304 23.75 -5.99 -18.16
CA LYS A 304 24.42 -5.36 -19.32
C LYS A 304 25.92 -5.25 -19.06
N GLY A 305 26.71 -6.18 -19.62
CA GLY A 305 28.13 -6.30 -19.32
C GLY A 305 28.34 -6.62 -17.84
N GLU A 306 29.14 -5.80 -17.14
CA GLU A 306 29.34 -5.94 -15.68
C GLU A 306 28.23 -5.26 -14.85
N LYS A 307 27.36 -4.45 -15.48
CA LYS A 307 26.28 -3.77 -14.77
C LYS A 307 25.12 -4.73 -14.53
N GLN A 308 24.73 -4.86 -13.27
CA GLN A 308 23.56 -5.63 -12.83
C GLN A 308 22.64 -4.71 -12.02
N LEU A 309 21.34 -4.83 -12.24
CA LEU A 309 20.33 -4.05 -11.53
C LEU A 309 19.08 -4.89 -11.34
N THR A 310 18.75 -5.23 -10.10
CA THR A 310 17.48 -5.91 -9.77
C THR A 310 16.45 -4.88 -9.34
N LEU A 311 15.32 -4.83 -10.04
CA LEU A 311 14.26 -3.86 -9.76
C LEU A 311 12.92 -4.29 -10.37
N ASN A 312 11.88 -3.51 -10.08
CA ASN A 312 10.61 -3.56 -10.77
C ASN A 312 10.73 -2.95 -12.18
N VAL A 313 10.37 -3.74 -13.20
CA VAL A 313 10.21 -3.28 -14.58
C VAL A 313 8.72 -3.20 -14.86
N GLU A 314 8.23 -2.00 -15.16
CA GLU A 314 6.80 -1.78 -15.42
C GLU A 314 6.30 -2.66 -16.56
N TYR A 315 5.05 -3.13 -16.48
CA TYR A 315 4.47 -4.08 -17.44
C TYR A 315 4.57 -3.60 -18.90
N ASN A 316 4.44 -2.29 -19.12
CA ASN A 316 4.54 -1.64 -20.43
C ASN A 316 5.97 -1.50 -20.95
N GLN A 317 6.98 -1.76 -20.11
CA GLN A 317 8.40 -1.81 -20.46
C GLN A 317 8.92 -3.26 -20.54
N LEU A 318 8.40 -4.14 -19.68
CA LEU A 318 8.83 -5.54 -19.58
C LEU A 318 8.56 -6.31 -20.87
N ASP A 319 7.33 -6.30 -21.39
CA ASP A 319 7.00 -7.05 -22.61
C ASP A 319 7.85 -6.60 -23.83
N PRO A 320 7.99 -5.29 -24.14
CA PRO A 320 8.91 -4.83 -25.17
C PRO A 320 10.37 -5.26 -24.93
N LEU A 321 10.84 -5.23 -23.68
CA LEU A 321 12.20 -5.65 -23.33
C LEU A 321 12.40 -7.14 -23.61
N LEU A 322 11.44 -7.98 -23.21
CA LEU A 322 11.48 -9.43 -23.45
C LEU A 322 11.43 -9.76 -24.94
N ARG A 323 10.57 -9.08 -25.72
CA ARG A 323 10.52 -9.21 -27.19
C ARG A 323 11.85 -8.91 -27.86
N ALA A 324 12.56 -7.92 -27.34
CA ALA A 324 13.82 -7.49 -27.90
C ALA A 324 15.00 -8.41 -27.52
N THR A 325 14.91 -9.17 -26.42
CA THR A 325 16.11 -9.79 -25.80
C THR A 325 15.99 -11.26 -25.41
N VAL A 326 14.80 -11.74 -25.05
CA VAL A 326 14.60 -13.10 -24.49
C VAL A 326 13.73 -13.97 -25.39
N SER A 327 12.54 -13.50 -25.75
CA SER A 327 11.58 -14.25 -26.57
C SER A 327 10.82 -13.29 -27.48
N PRO A 328 10.76 -13.50 -28.81
CA PRO A 328 10.01 -12.61 -29.71
C PRO A 328 8.50 -12.55 -29.40
N GLU A 329 7.96 -13.56 -28.73
CA GLU A 329 6.60 -13.65 -28.21
C GLU A 329 6.35 -12.75 -26.99
N GLY A 330 7.42 -12.23 -26.38
CA GLY A 330 7.38 -11.35 -25.21
C GLY A 330 7.31 -12.12 -23.90
N ASP A 331 6.42 -11.70 -23.03
CA ASP A 331 6.17 -12.36 -21.75
C ASP A 331 5.31 -13.62 -21.96
N VAL A 332 5.92 -14.79 -21.78
CA VAL A 332 5.29 -16.10 -22.00
C VAL A 332 5.13 -16.86 -20.69
N PRO A 333 4.05 -17.65 -20.54
CA PRO A 333 3.84 -18.44 -19.32
C PRO A 333 4.83 -19.60 -19.24
N ASN A 334 5.27 -19.90 -18.02
CA ASN A 334 6.01 -21.10 -17.66
C ASN A 334 5.07 -22.32 -17.60
N GLU A 335 5.60 -23.49 -17.22
CA GLU A 335 4.85 -24.75 -17.14
C GLU A 335 3.64 -24.69 -16.18
N GLN A 336 3.66 -23.78 -15.21
CA GLN A 336 2.59 -23.55 -14.24
C GLN A 336 1.61 -22.45 -14.66
N GLY A 337 1.81 -21.83 -15.83
CA GLY A 337 0.96 -20.75 -16.34
C GLY A 337 1.37 -19.33 -15.91
N PHE A 338 2.50 -19.17 -15.19
CA PHE A 338 2.95 -17.88 -14.66
C PHE A 338 4.09 -17.28 -15.48
N SER A 339 4.24 -15.96 -15.43
CA SER A 339 5.42 -15.28 -15.96
C SER A 339 6.67 -15.74 -15.21
N MET A 340 7.80 -15.76 -15.91
CA MET A 340 9.12 -16.03 -15.32
C MET A 340 9.57 -14.92 -14.35
N PHE A 341 8.93 -13.74 -14.43
CA PHE A 341 9.24 -12.57 -13.61
C PHE A 341 8.11 -12.34 -12.60
N PRO A 342 8.37 -12.49 -11.28
CA PRO A 342 7.36 -12.31 -10.25
C PRO A 342 6.75 -10.91 -10.26
N GLY A 343 5.47 -10.81 -9.94
CA GLY A 343 4.73 -9.55 -9.91
C GLY A 343 4.99 -8.79 -8.63
N ASN A 344 5.44 -7.55 -8.73
CA ASN A 344 5.64 -6.67 -7.60
C ASN A 344 4.29 -6.23 -6.99
N ILE A 345 4.09 -6.48 -5.69
CA ILE A 345 2.88 -6.04 -4.97
C ILE A 345 3.06 -4.76 -4.18
N ASN A 346 4.22 -4.09 -4.32
CA ASN A 346 4.58 -2.84 -3.65
C ASN A 346 4.51 -2.93 -2.11
N ILE A 347 4.85 -4.09 -1.57
CA ILE A 347 5.32 -4.23 -0.19
C ILE A 347 6.84 -4.36 -0.27
N LEU A 348 7.56 -3.51 0.46
CA LEU A 348 9.02 -3.41 0.37
C LEU A 348 9.62 -3.50 1.76
N LEU A 349 10.63 -4.35 1.94
CA LEU A 349 11.42 -4.42 3.16
C LEU A 349 12.80 -3.85 2.88
N ILE A 350 13.19 -2.79 3.58
CA ILE A 350 14.43 -2.07 3.32
C ILE A 350 15.28 -2.03 4.60
N LYS A 351 16.54 -2.44 4.49
CA LYS A 351 17.49 -2.38 5.61
C LYS A 351 17.79 -0.92 5.97
N ALA A 352 17.57 -0.56 7.23
CA ALA A 352 17.57 0.82 7.71
C ALA A 352 18.92 1.52 7.50
N ALA A 353 20.04 0.82 7.74
CA ALA A 353 21.37 1.39 7.58
C ALA A 353 21.64 1.81 6.12
N SER A 354 21.37 0.91 5.18
CA SER A 354 21.54 1.13 3.73
C SER A 354 20.57 2.19 3.24
N TYR A 355 19.32 2.14 3.70
CA TYR A 355 18.30 3.13 3.37
C TYR A 355 18.69 4.54 3.79
N VAL A 356 19.03 4.75 5.07
CA VAL A 356 19.43 6.07 5.58
C VAL A 356 20.71 6.56 4.90
N GLY A 357 21.67 5.67 4.61
CA GLY A 357 22.87 6.01 3.84
C GLY A 357 22.53 6.59 2.47
N ILE A 358 21.58 5.98 1.76
CA ILE A 358 21.10 6.45 0.46
C ILE A 358 20.36 7.78 0.59
N LEU A 359 19.43 7.90 1.55
CA LEU A 359 18.70 9.14 1.78
C LEU A 359 19.65 10.31 2.05
N ASN A 360 20.70 10.11 2.85
CA ASN A 360 21.71 11.13 3.11
C ASN A 360 22.50 11.52 1.85
N ARG A 361 22.86 10.54 1.02
CA ARG A 361 23.60 10.77 -0.23
C ARG A 361 22.76 11.52 -1.27
N THR A 362 21.46 11.24 -1.35
CA THR A 362 20.58 11.80 -2.39
C THR A 362 19.65 12.90 -1.91
N GLN A 363 19.74 13.25 -0.62
CA GLN A 363 18.80 14.16 0.05
C GLN A 363 17.34 13.70 -0.10
N GLY A 364 17.13 12.38 -0.14
CA GLY A 364 15.84 11.73 -0.32
C GLY A 364 15.23 11.85 -1.71
N ILE A 365 15.90 12.48 -2.69
CA ILE A 365 15.54 12.36 -4.10
C ILE A 365 15.87 10.93 -4.54
N ILE A 366 14.89 10.25 -5.12
CA ILE A 366 15.11 8.99 -5.81
C ILE A 366 14.89 9.15 -7.31
N ALA A 367 14.99 8.08 -8.09
CA ALA A 367 14.79 8.16 -9.53
C ALA A 367 13.44 8.79 -9.88
N GLU A 368 13.48 9.79 -10.76
CA GLU A 368 12.32 10.49 -11.31
C GLU A 368 12.20 10.17 -12.81
N PHE A 369 10.98 10.31 -13.33
CA PHE A 369 10.69 10.18 -14.75
C PHE A 369 9.61 11.17 -15.16
N VAL A 370 9.35 11.30 -16.46
CA VAL A 370 8.25 12.12 -16.98
C VAL A 370 7.52 11.37 -18.09
N ASN A 371 6.19 11.45 -18.11
CA ASN A 371 5.35 10.79 -19.12
C ASN A 371 4.42 11.78 -19.83
N PRO A 372 4.97 12.70 -20.65
CA PRO A 372 4.18 13.70 -21.36
C PRO A 372 3.21 13.03 -22.35
N LYS A 373 1.95 13.46 -22.33
CA LYS A 373 0.95 13.03 -23.32
C LYS A 373 0.94 14.02 -24.46
N TYR A 374 1.53 13.66 -25.60
CA TYR A 374 1.62 14.52 -26.77
C TYR A 374 0.33 14.54 -27.60
N ALA A 375 0.07 15.67 -28.28
CA ALA A 375 -1.06 15.87 -29.19
C ALA A 375 -0.99 14.91 -30.38
N ASP A 376 0.22 14.71 -30.91
CA ASP A 376 0.52 13.87 -32.07
C ASP A 376 1.94 13.27 -31.97
N ALA A 377 2.35 12.55 -33.01
CA ALA A 377 3.63 11.85 -33.07
C ALA A 377 4.86 12.78 -33.22
N SER A 378 4.69 14.09 -33.47
CA SER A 378 5.81 15.04 -33.55
C SER A 378 6.44 15.31 -32.18
N LYS A 379 5.73 14.98 -31.09
CA LYS A 379 6.14 15.22 -29.70
C LYS A 379 6.52 16.68 -29.40
N THR A 380 5.82 17.63 -30.03
CA THR A 380 6.05 19.07 -29.85
C THR A 380 5.11 19.70 -28.82
N THR A 381 3.83 19.35 -28.87
CA THR A 381 2.77 19.94 -28.03
C THR A 381 2.18 18.91 -27.08
N PHE A 382 2.02 19.27 -25.80
CA PHE A 382 1.33 18.42 -24.83
C PHE A 382 -0.21 18.56 -24.96
N LYS A 383 -0.95 17.45 -24.81
CA LYS A 383 -2.42 17.43 -24.66
C LYS A 383 -2.88 18.06 -23.36
N LYS A 384 -2.06 17.93 -22.33
CA LYS A 384 -2.25 18.51 -20.99
C LYS A 384 -0.88 18.69 -20.33
N PRO A 385 -0.70 19.68 -19.44
CA PRO A 385 0.54 19.84 -18.68
C PRO A 385 0.97 18.53 -18.02
N THR A 386 2.27 18.24 -18.03
CA THR A 386 2.85 17.05 -17.38
C THR A 386 3.47 17.43 -16.02
N ARG A 387 4.13 16.51 -15.33
CA ARG A 387 4.94 16.74 -14.12
C ARG A 387 5.99 15.65 -14.00
N LEU A 388 7.04 15.87 -13.21
CA LEU A 388 7.92 14.78 -12.80
C LEU A 388 7.16 13.79 -11.94
N GLU A 389 7.52 12.51 -12.06
CA GLU A 389 6.94 11.43 -11.29
C GLU A 389 8.04 10.63 -10.61
N THR A 390 7.76 10.13 -9.41
CA THR A 390 8.66 9.23 -8.69
C THR A 390 7.91 8.04 -8.08
N MET A 391 8.57 6.89 -8.06
CA MET A 391 8.01 5.62 -7.61
C MET A 391 8.84 5.04 -6.48
N MET A 392 8.21 4.73 -5.35
CA MET A 392 8.92 4.23 -4.16
C MET A 392 9.72 2.93 -4.40
N GLN A 393 9.26 2.08 -5.32
CA GLN A 393 9.94 0.84 -5.68
C GLN A 393 11.19 1.06 -6.55
N ASP A 394 11.47 2.29 -6.99
CA ASP A 394 12.64 2.63 -7.81
C ASP A 394 13.91 2.90 -7.00
N LEU A 395 13.87 2.85 -5.66
CA LEU A 395 15.04 3.01 -4.80
C LEU A 395 16.25 2.14 -5.22
N PRO A 396 16.09 0.87 -5.66
CA PRO A 396 17.22 0.03 -6.12
C PRO A 396 18.02 0.63 -7.28
N LYS A 397 17.48 1.60 -8.04
CA LYS A 397 18.25 2.32 -9.08
C LYS A 397 19.45 3.10 -8.52
N LEU A 398 19.47 3.35 -7.21
CA LEU A 398 20.52 4.07 -6.50
C LEU A 398 21.51 3.15 -5.78
N PHE A 399 21.29 1.83 -5.84
CA PHE A 399 22.13 0.84 -5.18
C PHE A 399 23.40 0.63 -6.01
N GLY A 400 24.52 0.46 -5.31
CA GLY A 400 25.81 0.07 -5.88
C GLY A 400 25.95 -1.46 -5.95
N ALA A 401 27.19 -1.91 -6.09
CA ALA A 401 27.51 -3.34 -6.17
C ALA A 401 27.48 -4.04 -4.80
N ASP A 402 27.53 -3.28 -3.70
CA ASP A 402 27.59 -3.81 -2.34
C ASP A 402 26.19 -4.06 -1.75
N GLU A 403 25.17 -3.32 -2.22
CA GLU A 403 23.81 -3.49 -1.74
C GLU A 403 23.07 -4.65 -2.44
N LYS A 404 22.49 -5.54 -1.64
CA LYS A 404 21.82 -6.75 -2.11
C LYS A 404 20.32 -6.53 -2.27
N VAL A 405 19.82 -6.76 -3.48
CA VAL A 405 18.39 -6.65 -3.80
C VAL A 405 17.80 -8.03 -4.03
N GLY A 406 16.78 -8.38 -3.24
CA GLY A 406 16.09 -9.66 -3.26
C GLY A 406 14.61 -9.57 -3.61
N VAL A 407 14.02 -10.73 -3.86
CA VAL A 407 12.59 -10.89 -4.07
C VAL A 407 12.06 -12.02 -3.18
N THR A 408 10.96 -11.80 -2.48
CA THR A 408 10.28 -12.87 -1.73
C THR A 408 8.87 -13.07 -2.28
N ILE A 409 8.59 -14.29 -2.75
CA ILE A 409 7.35 -14.62 -3.44
C ILE A 409 6.41 -15.29 -2.45
N PHE A 410 5.15 -14.88 -2.44
CA PHE A 410 4.10 -15.51 -1.64
C PHE A 410 2.92 -15.93 -2.52
N ASN A 411 2.07 -16.78 -1.96
CA ASN A 411 0.75 -17.01 -2.53
C ASN A 411 0.00 -15.67 -2.63
N ARG A 412 -0.64 -15.44 -3.77
CA ARG A 412 -1.32 -14.16 -4.05
C ARG A 412 -2.42 -13.86 -3.03
N ARG A 413 -3.39 -14.76 -2.86
CA ARG A 413 -4.53 -14.51 -1.97
C ARG A 413 -4.11 -14.46 -0.50
N TRP A 414 -2.98 -15.09 -0.16
CA TRP A 414 -2.39 -15.01 1.19
C TRP A 414 -1.77 -13.64 1.48
N SER A 415 -1.21 -12.94 0.49
CA SER A 415 -0.35 -11.76 0.69
C SER A 415 -0.86 -10.47 0.05
N PHE A 416 -1.77 -10.56 -0.92
CA PHE A 416 -2.21 -9.46 -1.75
C PHE A 416 -3.66 -9.63 -2.21
N SER A 417 -4.55 -8.79 -1.65
CA SER A 417 -5.86 -8.51 -2.24
C SER A 417 -6.24 -7.06 -1.96
N ALA A 418 -6.20 -6.23 -3.00
CA ALA A 418 -6.39 -4.80 -2.85
C ALA A 418 -7.83 -4.37 -3.16
N ASN A 419 -8.31 -3.32 -2.48
CA ASN A 419 -9.55 -2.63 -2.86
C ASN A 419 -9.21 -1.40 -3.72
N LYS A 420 -9.26 -1.55 -5.05
CA LYS A 420 -8.76 -0.55 -6.03
C LYS A 420 -9.74 -0.17 -7.13
N ASN A 421 -10.71 -1.04 -7.46
CA ASN A 421 -11.64 -0.83 -8.56
C ASN A 421 -13.08 -0.67 -8.05
N ASN A 422 -13.86 0.23 -8.65
CA ASN A 422 -15.30 0.26 -8.47
C ASN A 422 -15.96 -1.01 -9.03
N ILE A 423 -17.24 -1.21 -8.73
CA ILE A 423 -17.99 -2.42 -9.13
C ILE A 423 -17.96 -2.65 -10.65
N THR A 424 -18.16 -1.61 -11.44
CA THR A 424 -18.23 -1.71 -12.92
C THR A 424 -16.90 -2.19 -13.50
N ASP A 425 -15.80 -1.55 -13.11
CA ASP A 425 -14.46 -1.88 -13.59
C ASP A 425 -14.03 -3.26 -13.09
N ALA A 426 -14.37 -3.61 -11.85
CA ALA A 426 -14.11 -4.92 -11.25
C ALA A 426 -14.87 -6.04 -11.98
N ALA A 427 -16.15 -5.85 -12.29
CA ALA A 427 -16.93 -6.81 -13.05
C ALA A 427 -16.39 -6.99 -14.48
N ALA A 428 -15.96 -5.90 -15.13
CA ALA A 428 -15.32 -5.96 -16.44
C ALA A 428 -13.99 -6.73 -16.40
N LYS A 429 -13.16 -6.51 -15.37
CA LYS A 429 -11.94 -7.28 -15.14
C LYS A 429 -12.23 -8.77 -14.91
N ALA A 430 -13.22 -9.08 -14.07
CA ALA A 430 -13.65 -10.46 -13.81
C ALA A 430 -14.06 -11.17 -15.10
N ALA A 431 -14.90 -10.52 -15.91
CA ALA A 431 -15.34 -11.05 -17.20
C ALA A 431 -14.19 -11.27 -18.20
N ALA A 432 -13.10 -10.49 -18.07
CA ALA A 432 -11.87 -10.65 -18.84
C ALA A 432 -10.87 -11.65 -18.22
N GLY A 433 -11.25 -12.35 -17.14
CA GLY A 433 -10.36 -13.31 -16.45
C GLY A 433 -9.24 -12.66 -15.64
N SER A 434 -9.33 -11.36 -15.36
CA SER A 434 -8.37 -10.61 -14.54
C SER A 434 -8.87 -10.47 -13.09
N PRO A 435 -7.96 -10.36 -12.10
CA PRO A 435 -8.33 -10.10 -10.71
C PRO A 435 -9.22 -8.85 -10.58
N PRO A 436 -10.40 -8.94 -9.92
CA PRO A 436 -11.31 -7.80 -9.83
C PRO A 436 -10.79 -6.66 -8.93
N GLU A 437 -10.07 -7.00 -7.85
CA GLU A 437 -9.52 -6.06 -6.84
C GLU A 437 -10.56 -5.01 -6.38
N SER A 438 -11.73 -5.49 -5.98
CA SER A 438 -12.87 -4.71 -5.48
C SER A 438 -13.03 -4.89 -3.97
N GLY A 439 -13.89 -4.08 -3.35
CA GLY A 439 -14.25 -4.28 -1.93
C GLY A 439 -14.70 -5.72 -1.66
N ALA A 440 -15.61 -6.25 -2.48
CA ALA A 440 -16.16 -7.59 -2.31
C ALA A 440 -15.10 -8.71 -2.39
N THR A 441 -14.15 -8.62 -3.33
CA THR A 441 -13.07 -9.62 -3.47
C THR A 441 -12.01 -9.47 -2.39
N ALA A 442 -11.64 -8.24 -2.03
CA ALA A 442 -10.71 -7.98 -0.93
C ALA A 442 -11.21 -8.53 0.41
N GLU A 443 -12.50 -8.41 0.69
CA GLU A 443 -13.13 -8.98 1.90
C GLU A 443 -13.24 -10.51 1.84
N ALA A 444 -13.64 -11.08 0.70
CA ALA A 444 -13.67 -12.54 0.53
C ALA A 444 -12.27 -13.17 0.71
N ASP A 445 -11.22 -12.48 0.26
CA ASP A 445 -9.83 -12.88 0.46
C ASP A 445 -9.32 -12.60 1.88
N PHE A 446 -9.89 -11.65 2.60
CA PHE A 446 -9.62 -11.46 4.03
C PHE A 446 -10.09 -12.69 4.82
N TYR A 447 -11.31 -13.17 4.54
CA TYR A 447 -11.83 -14.43 5.09
C TYR A 447 -11.05 -15.66 4.61
N PHE A 448 -10.53 -15.64 3.37
CA PHE A 448 -9.60 -16.68 2.90
C PHE A 448 -8.37 -16.77 3.80
N GLY A 449 -7.76 -15.65 4.18
CA GLY A 449 -6.62 -15.64 5.11
C GLY A 449 -6.92 -16.30 6.46
N GLY A 450 -8.14 -16.18 6.98
CA GLY A 450 -8.57 -16.91 8.18
C GLY A 450 -8.72 -18.41 7.93
N ARG A 451 -9.35 -18.80 6.81
CA ARG A 451 -9.51 -20.20 6.40
C ARG A 451 -8.17 -20.90 6.19
N THR A 452 -7.22 -20.21 5.56
CA THR A 452 -5.85 -20.69 5.36
C THR A 452 -5.17 -21.00 6.69
N ARG A 453 -5.32 -20.13 7.69
CA ARG A 453 -4.79 -20.36 9.05
C ARG A 453 -5.41 -21.60 9.71
N LEU A 454 -6.73 -21.76 9.62
CA LEU A 454 -7.41 -22.94 10.16
C LEU A 454 -6.93 -24.23 9.49
N ALA A 455 -6.85 -24.24 8.16
CA ALA A 455 -6.37 -25.39 7.40
C ALA A 455 -4.91 -25.74 7.75
N ALA A 456 -4.04 -24.74 7.93
CA ALA A 456 -2.65 -24.93 8.37
C ALA A 456 -2.53 -25.54 9.79
N ALA A 457 -3.58 -25.40 10.62
CA ALA A 457 -3.71 -26.04 11.94
C ALA A 457 -4.45 -27.39 11.90
N GLY A 458 -4.78 -27.90 10.72
CA GLY A 458 -5.42 -29.21 10.55
C GLY A 458 -6.94 -29.21 10.77
N VAL A 459 -7.58 -28.05 10.78
CA VAL A 459 -9.06 -27.95 10.76
C VAL A 459 -9.58 -28.31 9.38
N GLU A 460 -10.66 -29.09 9.31
CA GLU A 460 -11.35 -29.34 8.05
C GLU A 460 -12.12 -28.09 7.62
N VAL A 461 -11.67 -27.44 6.54
CA VAL A 461 -12.34 -26.25 5.98
C VAL A 461 -13.03 -26.61 4.67
N LYS A 462 -14.36 -26.52 4.65
CA LYS A 462 -15.17 -26.72 3.45
C LYS A 462 -15.75 -25.40 2.95
N GLU A 463 -15.18 -24.86 1.88
CA GLU A 463 -15.62 -23.58 1.31
C GLU A 463 -17.05 -23.64 0.74
N ALA A 464 -17.78 -22.53 0.87
CA ALA A 464 -19.03 -22.34 0.16
C ALA A 464 -18.80 -22.29 -1.36
N ALA A 465 -19.84 -22.59 -2.14
CA ALA A 465 -19.80 -22.39 -3.58
C ALA A 465 -19.62 -20.89 -3.91
N GLU A 466 -18.84 -20.61 -4.95
CA GLU A 466 -18.68 -19.25 -5.47
C GLU A 466 -20.02 -18.65 -5.88
N LYS A 467 -20.22 -17.37 -5.57
CA LYS A 467 -21.39 -16.58 -5.94
C LYS A 467 -20.96 -15.33 -6.70
N SER A 468 -21.84 -14.83 -7.56
CA SER A 468 -21.64 -13.55 -8.25
C SER A 468 -22.33 -12.43 -7.47
N VAL A 469 -21.57 -11.41 -7.09
CA VAL A 469 -22.07 -10.15 -6.52
C VAL A 469 -21.87 -9.06 -7.57
N LEU A 470 -22.95 -8.61 -8.20
CA LEU A 470 -22.90 -7.55 -9.23
C LEU A 470 -21.90 -7.85 -10.36
N GLY A 471 -21.79 -9.11 -10.79
CA GLY A 471 -20.86 -9.55 -11.83
C GLY A 471 -19.45 -9.89 -11.33
N ILE A 472 -19.20 -9.81 -10.02
CA ILE A 472 -17.91 -10.10 -9.39
C ILE A 472 -17.98 -11.45 -8.68
N PRO A 473 -17.10 -12.42 -9.00
CA PRO A 473 -17.05 -13.72 -8.31
C PRO A 473 -16.48 -13.57 -6.90
N VAL A 474 -17.16 -14.15 -5.91
CA VAL A 474 -16.73 -14.19 -4.50
C VAL A 474 -17.05 -15.53 -3.86
N THR A 475 -16.18 -15.99 -2.97
CA THR A 475 -16.47 -17.11 -2.07
C THR A 475 -17.06 -16.55 -0.77
N PRO A 476 -18.35 -16.77 -0.46
CA PRO A 476 -19.04 -16.10 0.65
C PRO A 476 -18.69 -16.66 2.04
N GLY A 477 -18.01 -17.80 2.12
CA GLY A 477 -17.53 -18.35 3.38
C GLY A 477 -16.75 -19.67 3.26
N PRO A 478 -16.30 -20.25 4.38
CA PRO A 478 -16.49 -19.72 5.73
C PRO A 478 -15.87 -18.34 5.98
N ARG A 479 -16.58 -17.49 6.73
CA ARG A 479 -16.12 -16.16 7.13
C ARG A 479 -15.29 -16.29 8.40
N VAL A 480 -13.98 -16.46 8.23
CA VAL A 480 -13.05 -16.66 9.35
C VAL A 480 -12.26 -15.38 9.59
N ILE A 481 -12.44 -14.79 10.78
CA ILE A 481 -11.73 -13.61 11.24
C ILE A 481 -10.92 -14.01 12.48
N LEU A 482 -9.62 -14.17 12.30
CA LEU A 482 -8.69 -14.39 13.41
C LEU A 482 -7.97 -13.07 13.65
N ARG A 483 -8.31 -12.37 14.74
CA ARG A 483 -7.69 -11.08 15.04
C ARG A 483 -6.21 -11.26 15.38
N PRO A 484 -5.36 -10.24 15.12
CA PRO A 484 -3.94 -10.29 15.48
C PRO A 484 -3.68 -10.56 16.98
N SER A 485 -4.60 -10.11 17.84
CA SER A 485 -4.62 -10.42 19.29
C SER A 485 -4.64 -11.94 19.53
N PHE A 486 -5.46 -12.69 18.76
CA PHE A 486 -5.53 -14.14 18.79
C PHE A 486 -4.28 -14.79 18.20
N ALA A 487 -3.90 -14.48 16.96
CA ALA A 487 -2.71 -15.05 16.34
C ALA A 487 -2.16 -14.18 15.22
N LEU A 488 -0.84 -14.00 15.19
CA LEU A 488 -0.12 -13.36 14.07
C LEU A 488 0.53 -14.38 13.14
N THR A 489 0.99 -15.51 13.67
CA THR A 489 1.78 -16.50 12.95
C THR A 489 1.01 -17.80 12.73
N LEU A 490 1.37 -18.57 11.68
CA LEU A 490 0.83 -19.93 11.49
C LEU A 490 1.20 -20.84 12.67
N GLY A 491 2.42 -20.69 13.20
CA GLY A 491 2.87 -21.40 14.41
C GLY A 491 1.91 -21.21 15.60
N GLU A 492 1.47 -19.97 15.87
CA GLU A 492 0.52 -19.70 16.95
C GLU A 492 -0.82 -20.39 16.74
N VAL A 493 -1.37 -20.32 15.53
CA VAL A 493 -2.65 -20.96 15.21
C VAL A 493 -2.57 -22.48 15.42
N ARG A 494 -1.49 -23.13 14.96
CA ARG A 494 -1.25 -24.56 15.17
C ARG A 494 -1.17 -24.96 16.65
N THR A 495 -0.71 -24.06 17.52
CA THR A 495 -0.67 -24.33 18.97
C THR A 495 -2.02 -24.13 19.67
N LYS A 496 -2.84 -23.18 19.18
CA LYS A 496 -4.10 -22.78 19.81
C LYS A 496 -5.31 -23.57 19.32
N ILE A 497 -5.22 -24.19 18.15
CA ILE A 497 -6.33 -24.92 17.53
C ILE A 497 -5.94 -26.38 17.34
N LYS A 498 -6.81 -27.29 17.79
CA LYS A 498 -6.63 -28.74 17.67
C LYS A 498 -7.86 -29.37 17.03
N GLY A 499 -7.74 -29.78 15.77
CA GLY A 499 -8.82 -30.42 15.03
C GLY A 499 -10.09 -29.55 14.90
N GLY A 500 -11.20 -30.17 14.53
CA GLY A 500 -12.48 -29.49 14.28
C GLY A 500 -12.80 -29.30 12.81
N SER A 501 -13.94 -28.68 12.52
CA SER A 501 -14.40 -28.42 11.15
C SER A 501 -15.22 -27.14 11.02
N ILE A 502 -15.21 -26.53 9.84
CA ILE A 502 -16.05 -25.39 9.50
C ILE A 502 -16.49 -25.47 8.03
N ALA A 503 -17.77 -25.25 7.75
CA ALA A 503 -18.33 -25.48 6.42
C ALA A 503 -19.20 -24.34 5.89
N GLY A 504 -19.24 -24.21 4.56
CA GLY A 504 -20.17 -23.38 3.82
C GLY A 504 -20.10 -21.90 4.22
N GLU A 505 -21.23 -21.31 4.56
CA GLU A 505 -21.34 -19.90 4.95
C GLU A 505 -21.22 -19.68 6.46
N ALA A 506 -20.63 -20.63 7.19
CA ALA A 506 -20.33 -20.48 8.61
C ALA A 506 -19.42 -19.26 8.88
N SER A 507 -19.45 -18.74 10.12
CA SER A 507 -18.58 -17.66 10.57
C SER A 507 -17.86 -18.02 11.87
N LEU A 508 -16.58 -17.68 11.94
CA LEU A 508 -15.77 -17.81 13.15
C LEU A 508 -15.00 -16.51 13.37
N LEU A 509 -15.16 -15.91 14.54
CA LEU A 509 -14.40 -14.73 14.95
C LEU A 509 -13.74 -14.97 16.30
N LEU A 510 -12.42 -14.86 16.34
CA LEU A 510 -11.61 -14.99 17.55
C LEU A 510 -10.82 -13.70 17.77
N ASP A 511 -11.07 -13.05 18.91
CA ASP A 511 -10.36 -11.85 19.37
C ASP A 511 -9.92 -12.02 20.82
N GLY A 512 -8.62 -12.18 21.05
CA GLY A 512 -8.08 -12.35 22.41
C GLY A 512 -6.92 -13.33 22.46
N GLN A 513 -5.95 -13.01 23.31
CA GLN A 513 -4.66 -13.69 23.35
C GLN A 513 -4.74 -15.16 23.77
N ASP A 514 -5.52 -15.48 24.79
CA ASP A 514 -5.49 -16.80 25.42
C ASP A 514 -6.73 -17.65 25.11
N ILE A 515 -7.26 -17.51 23.87
CA ILE A 515 -8.33 -18.38 23.36
C ILE A 515 -7.71 -19.65 22.76
N THR A 516 -8.34 -20.79 23.03
CA THR A 516 -7.97 -22.11 22.47
C THR A 516 -9.21 -22.88 22.01
N LEU A 517 -9.09 -23.55 20.86
CA LEU A 517 -10.15 -24.40 20.31
C LEU A 517 -9.67 -25.86 20.26
N ASP A 518 -10.49 -26.79 20.74
CA ASP A 518 -10.22 -28.22 20.72
C ASP A 518 -11.44 -28.99 20.22
N GLY A 519 -11.39 -29.50 18.99
CA GLY A 519 -12.47 -30.28 18.38
C GLY A 519 -13.77 -29.49 18.21
N VAL A 520 -13.69 -28.22 17.80
CA VAL A 520 -14.86 -27.37 17.56
C VAL A 520 -15.36 -27.56 16.12
N GLU A 521 -16.65 -27.84 15.98
CA GLU A 521 -17.33 -28.01 14.69
C GLU A 521 -18.35 -26.89 14.50
N ILE A 522 -18.32 -26.19 13.36
CA ILE A 522 -19.25 -25.11 13.05
C ILE A 522 -20.00 -25.48 11.76
N THR A 523 -21.31 -25.73 11.90
CA THR A 523 -22.18 -26.15 10.80
C THR A 523 -22.40 -25.02 9.79
N ASP A 524 -22.81 -25.38 8.58
CA ASP A 524 -23.09 -24.40 7.51
C ASP A 524 -24.10 -23.34 7.96
N GLY A 525 -23.77 -22.06 7.72
CA GLY A 525 -24.57 -20.90 8.12
C GLY A 525 -24.43 -20.48 9.59
N SER A 526 -23.89 -21.33 10.47
CA SER A 526 -23.73 -21.03 11.90
C SER A 526 -22.59 -20.05 12.18
N ALA A 527 -22.63 -19.37 13.33
CA ALA A 527 -21.56 -18.47 13.74
C ALA A 527 -21.16 -18.63 15.20
N LEU A 528 -19.85 -18.53 15.45
CA LEU A 528 -19.25 -18.42 16.77
C LEU A 528 -18.35 -17.17 16.82
N VAL A 529 -18.60 -16.30 17.78
CA VAL A 529 -17.81 -15.09 18.05
C VAL A 529 -17.31 -15.15 19.48
N ILE A 530 -16.00 -15.03 19.67
CA ILE A 530 -15.37 -15.02 20.99
C ILE A 530 -14.46 -13.80 21.10
N LYS A 531 -14.76 -12.96 22.08
CA LYS A 531 -13.93 -11.80 22.45
C LYS A 531 -13.46 -11.97 23.89
N ALA A 532 -12.15 -11.89 24.11
CA ALA A 532 -11.54 -12.09 25.42
C ALA A 532 -10.56 -10.97 25.73
N CYS A 533 -10.77 -10.30 26.87
CA CYS A 533 -9.86 -9.28 27.36
C CYS A 533 -8.51 -9.88 27.79
N ALA A 534 -7.52 -9.00 28.03
CA ALA A 534 -6.21 -9.42 28.54
C ALA A 534 -6.35 -10.20 29.87
N GLY A 535 -5.76 -11.39 29.94
CA GLY A 535 -5.82 -12.27 31.10
C GLY A 535 -7.05 -13.20 31.18
N ALA A 536 -7.98 -13.12 30.21
CA ALA A 536 -9.04 -14.11 30.06
C ALA A 536 -8.55 -15.30 29.21
N LYS A 537 -8.44 -16.47 29.82
CA LYS A 537 -8.10 -17.74 29.16
C LYS A 537 -9.37 -18.49 28.84
N VAL A 538 -9.61 -18.74 27.56
CA VAL A 538 -10.85 -19.34 27.07
C VAL A 538 -10.55 -20.66 26.37
N LEU A 539 -11.14 -21.75 26.85
CA LEU A 539 -11.12 -23.05 26.18
C LEU A 539 -12.51 -23.34 25.60
N VAL A 540 -12.59 -23.59 24.30
CA VAL A 540 -13.78 -24.14 23.65
C VAL A 540 -13.47 -25.57 23.27
N ALA A 541 -14.17 -26.54 23.88
CA ALA A 541 -13.81 -27.95 23.75
C ALA A 541 -14.99 -28.82 23.33
N SER A 542 -14.81 -29.60 22.26
CA SER A 542 -15.73 -30.64 21.80
C SER A 542 -17.17 -30.17 21.59
N ARG A 543 -17.32 -29.00 20.94
CA ARG A 543 -18.63 -28.38 20.69
C ARG A 543 -18.97 -28.37 19.21
N THR A 544 -20.22 -28.71 18.92
CA THR A 544 -20.87 -28.41 17.63
C THR A 544 -21.69 -27.14 17.79
N ILE A 545 -21.39 -26.13 16.96
CA ILE A 545 -22.10 -24.86 16.89
C ILE A 545 -23.11 -24.95 15.74
N ASP A 546 -24.39 -24.86 16.11
CA ASP A 546 -25.53 -24.93 15.19
C ASP A 546 -26.54 -23.84 15.55
N ASN A 547 -26.52 -22.73 14.80
CA ASN A 547 -27.34 -21.55 15.03
C ASN A 547 -27.62 -20.80 13.70
N ALA A 548 -28.35 -19.70 13.75
CA ALA A 548 -28.74 -18.96 12.55
C ALA A 548 -27.61 -18.06 11.99
N GLY A 549 -26.54 -17.86 12.77
CA GLY A 549 -25.32 -17.18 12.37
C GLY A 549 -25.51 -15.82 11.70
N PHE A 550 -24.72 -15.58 10.65
CA PHE A 550 -24.74 -14.35 9.87
C PHE A 550 -25.23 -14.61 8.44
N GLU A 551 -25.95 -13.65 7.85
CA GLU A 551 -26.44 -13.71 6.48
C GLU A 551 -25.84 -12.57 5.64
N ILE A 552 -25.34 -12.91 4.44
CA ILE A 552 -25.01 -11.91 3.41
C ILE A 552 -26.29 -11.51 2.67
N VAL A 553 -26.69 -10.25 2.81
CA VAL A 553 -27.88 -9.68 2.15
C VAL A 553 -27.43 -8.73 1.03
N PRO A 554 -27.66 -9.07 -0.25
CA PRO A 554 -27.37 -8.17 -1.37
C PRO A 554 -28.15 -6.86 -1.25
N LEU A 555 -27.52 -5.75 -1.65
CA LEU A 555 -28.20 -4.47 -1.75
C LEU A 555 -29.14 -4.48 -2.96
N THR A 556 -30.33 -3.92 -2.78
CA THR A 556 -31.25 -3.64 -3.90
C THR A 556 -30.73 -2.50 -4.78
N GLU A 557 -31.23 -2.39 -6.01
CA GLU A 557 -30.89 -1.26 -6.91
C GLU A 557 -31.21 0.10 -6.27
N ALA A 558 -32.31 0.19 -5.52
CA ALA A 558 -32.69 1.40 -4.80
C ALA A 558 -31.68 1.75 -3.69
N GLU A 559 -31.18 0.76 -2.96
CA GLU A 559 -30.17 0.97 -1.92
C GLU A 559 -28.80 1.33 -2.49
N LEU A 560 -28.41 0.75 -3.63
CA LEU A 560 -27.18 1.10 -4.36
C LEU A 560 -27.20 2.55 -4.85
N ALA A 561 -28.37 3.06 -5.23
CA ALA A 561 -28.55 4.45 -5.68
C ALA A 561 -28.78 5.45 -4.54
N SER A 562 -29.08 4.98 -3.32
CA SER A 562 -29.42 5.86 -2.20
C SER A 562 -28.18 6.43 -1.50
N GLU A 563 -28.20 7.72 -1.19
CA GLU A 563 -27.21 8.38 -0.34
C GLU A 563 -27.33 7.97 1.14
N ASP A 564 -28.49 7.45 1.56
CA ASP A 564 -28.71 6.93 2.92
C ASP A 564 -27.99 5.58 3.16
N THR A 565 -27.63 4.88 2.08
CA THR A 565 -26.83 3.64 2.19
C THR A 565 -25.35 4.01 2.29
N ALA A 566 -24.71 3.58 3.37
CA ALA A 566 -23.29 3.78 3.59
C ALA A 566 -22.44 3.40 2.37
N GLU A 567 -21.53 4.29 1.96
CA GLU A 567 -20.71 4.12 0.76
C GLU A 567 -19.91 2.82 0.79
N TYR A 568 -19.35 2.42 1.94
CA TYR A 568 -18.59 1.19 2.06
C TYR A 568 -19.43 -0.07 1.78
N LEU A 569 -20.75 -0.03 1.98
CA LEU A 569 -21.66 -1.11 1.56
C LEU A 569 -21.95 -1.01 0.07
N ARG A 570 -22.19 0.20 -0.45
CA ARG A 570 -22.48 0.42 -1.87
C ARG A 570 -21.35 -0.04 -2.79
N ILE A 571 -20.09 0.19 -2.40
CA ILE A 571 -18.91 -0.28 -3.18
C ILE A 571 -18.68 -1.80 -3.09
N ARG A 572 -19.39 -2.50 -2.18
CA ARG A 572 -19.34 -3.97 -2.00
C ARG A 572 -20.52 -4.68 -2.63
N GLY A 573 -21.71 -4.07 -2.59
CA GLY A 573 -22.95 -4.62 -3.14
C GLY A 573 -23.76 -5.47 -2.16
N TYR A 574 -23.37 -5.55 -0.88
CA TYR A 574 -24.09 -6.29 0.15
C TYR A 574 -23.85 -5.73 1.55
N ARG A 575 -24.62 -6.22 2.51
CA ARG A 575 -24.40 -6.08 3.96
C ARG A 575 -24.40 -7.44 4.63
N ILE A 576 -23.83 -7.55 5.82
CA ILE A 576 -23.91 -8.75 6.67
C ILE A 576 -24.90 -8.46 7.80
N VAL A 577 -25.82 -9.40 8.04
CA VAL A 577 -26.87 -9.28 9.07
C VAL A 577 -26.73 -10.43 10.06
N ASP A 578 -26.67 -10.11 11.35
CA ASP A 578 -26.75 -11.11 12.42
C ASP A 578 -28.18 -11.68 12.48
N ARG A 579 -28.29 -13.00 12.31
CA ARG A 579 -29.56 -13.76 12.39
C ARG A 579 -29.66 -14.59 13.65
N GLY A 580 -28.64 -14.58 14.51
CA GLY A 580 -28.56 -15.34 15.74
C GLY A 580 -27.22 -16.04 15.90
N ALA A 581 -26.11 -15.29 15.74
CA ALA A 581 -24.76 -15.76 16.04
C ALA A 581 -24.60 -16.07 17.55
N GLU A 582 -23.82 -17.11 17.87
CA GLU A 582 -23.41 -17.36 19.26
C GLU A 582 -22.22 -16.46 19.60
N VAL A 583 -22.42 -15.52 20.53
CA VAL A 583 -21.42 -14.52 20.93
C VAL A 583 -21.06 -14.68 22.40
N HIS A 584 -19.76 -14.81 22.69
CA HIS A 584 -19.20 -14.83 24.04
C HIS A 584 -18.20 -13.69 24.22
N GLU A 585 -18.46 -12.82 25.20
CA GLU A 585 -17.59 -11.70 25.55
C GLU A 585 -17.09 -11.84 27.00
N PHE A 586 -15.78 -12.02 27.16
CA PHE A 586 -15.11 -12.14 28.45
C PHE A 586 -14.41 -10.83 28.80
N THR A 587 -15.08 -10.01 29.61
CA THR A 587 -14.64 -8.66 29.99
C THR A 587 -13.81 -8.62 31.27
N GLU A 588 -13.68 -9.76 31.96
CA GLU A 588 -12.87 -9.91 33.17
C GLU A 588 -11.77 -10.97 32.95
N PRO A 589 -10.57 -10.81 33.54
CA PRO A 589 -9.57 -11.86 33.57
C PRO A 589 -10.07 -13.10 34.31
N GLY A 590 -9.72 -14.28 33.84
CA GLY A 590 -10.22 -15.53 34.41
C GLY A 590 -9.96 -16.74 33.53
N GLU A 591 -10.35 -17.92 34.01
CA GLU A 591 -10.35 -19.15 33.24
C GLU A 591 -11.79 -19.53 32.90
N TYR A 592 -12.07 -19.65 31.61
CA TYR A 592 -13.39 -19.90 31.06
C TYR A 592 -13.36 -21.16 30.20
N THR A 593 -14.43 -21.94 30.26
CA THR A 593 -14.64 -23.09 29.37
C THR A 593 -16.05 -23.02 28.81
N ILE A 594 -16.14 -23.10 27.49
CA ILE A 594 -17.38 -22.96 26.72
C ILE A 594 -17.79 -24.28 26.11
#